data_AF-U6D950-F1
#
_entry.id   AF-U6D950-F1
#
_cell.length_a   1.000
_cell.length_b   1.000
_cell.length_c   1.000
_cell.angle_alpha   90.00
_cell.angle_beta   90.00
_cell.angle_gamma   90.00
#
_symmetry.space_group_name_H-M   'P 1'
#
loop_
_entity.id
_entity.type
_entity.pdbx_description
1 polymer ?
#
loop_
_entity_poly.entity_id
_entity_poly.type
_entity_poly.pdbx_seq_one_letter_code
_entity_poly.pdbx_strand_id
1 'polypeptide(L)'
;QQGHLFGNLSPAGRDASRAFVTGDYSEAGLVDDVADLSFSEVLTLQNWLSFYEKNYKFVGRVTGRFYGEDGLPTPALSHVEAMISRGTEAGRRALEEKQMFPPCNAEWRSRRGGRLWCSPESGGVSRDWVGVPRKLYKPGAKEPHCVCVRTTGPPSGQAPGLPVYTNRGDLDHPGLGEYTGCPPLASSCSFLP
;
A
#
# COMPACT_ATOMS: atom_id res chain seq x y z
N GLN A 1 23.94 24.44 -0.53
CA GLN A 1 23.66 23.25 -1.35
C GLN A 1 22.15 23.20 -1.54
N GLN A 2 21.70 23.39 -2.77
CA GLN A 2 20.28 23.52 -3.13
C GLN A 2 19.95 22.32 -3.99
N GLY A 3 18.84 21.64 -3.72
CA GLY A 3 18.53 20.40 -4.42
C GLY A 3 17.05 20.23 -4.77
N HIS A 4 16.82 19.62 -5.92
CA HIS A 4 15.54 19.10 -6.40
C HIS A 4 15.81 17.71 -6.99
N LEU A 5 14.89 16.77 -6.79
CA LEU A 5 14.93 15.48 -7.47
C LEU A 5 14.70 15.64 -8.97
N PHE A 6 15.40 14.83 -9.76
CA PHE A 6 15.54 14.94 -11.22
C PHE A 6 16.27 16.20 -11.73
N GLY A 7 16.88 16.97 -10.84
CA GLY A 7 17.27 18.35 -11.18
C GLY A 7 18.39 19.00 -10.40
N ASN A 8 18.84 18.47 -9.26
CA ASN A 8 20.00 18.92 -8.48
C ASN A 8 20.08 18.04 -7.23
N LEU A 9 20.70 16.87 -7.29
CA LEU A 9 20.83 16.00 -6.11
C LEU A 9 22.27 15.66 -5.75
N SER A 10 23.22 16.40 -6.28
CA SER A 10 24.59 16.39 -5.79
C SER A 10 25.06 17.83 -5.57
N PRO A 11 25.94 18.08 -4.59
CA PRO A 11 26.69 19.33 -4.49
C PRO A 11 27.43 19.74 -5.79
N ALA A 12 27.47 18.89 -6.82
CA ALA A 12 28.20 19.05 -8.08
C ALA A 12 27.34 19.00 -9.37
N GLY A 13 26.01 19.15 -9.32
CA GLY A 13 25.18 19.25 -10.54
C GLY A 13 24.93 17.92 -11.27
N ARG A 14 25.06 16.79 -10.57
CA ARG A 14 24.67 15.45 -11.06
C ARG A 14 23.33 15.01 -10.48
N ASP A 15 22.62 14.17 -11.23
CA ASP A 15 21.43 13.47 -10.73
C ASP A 15 21.85 12.33 -9.80
N ALA A 16 21.43 12.41 -8.54
CA ALA A 16 21.65 11.38 -7.53
C ALA A 16 20.35 10.78 -7.03
N SER A 17 19.27 10.80 -7.83
CA SER A 17 17.94 10.32 -7.44
C SER A 17 18.01 8.96 -6.76
N ARG A 18 18.80 8.01 -7.28
CA ARG A 18 18.95 6.69 -6.70
C ARG A 18 19.60 6.66 -5.31
N ALA A 19 20.51 7.58 -5.00
CA ALA A 19 21.16 7.68 -3.70
C ALA A 19 20.17 8.02 -2.58
N PHE A 20 19.07 8.73 -2.90
CA PHE A 20 18.01 9.05 -1.92
C PHE A 20 17.18 7.84 -1.50
N VAL A 21 17.22 6.77 -2.30
CA VAL A 21 16.52 5.51 -2.03
C VAL A 21 17.48 4.52 -1.37
N THR A 22 18.65 4.34 -1.97
CA THR A 22 19.63 3.32 -1.56
C THR A 22 20.48 3.74 -0.37
N GLY A 23 20.62 5.05 -0.13
CA GLY A 23 21.54 5.61 0.86
C GLY A 23 23.01 5.57 0.43
N ASP A 24 23.31 5.12 -0.79
CA ASP A 24 24.69 5.07 -1.32
C ASP A 24 25.05 6.37 -2.05
N TYR A 25 25.83 7.21 -1.38
CA TYR A 25 26.35 8.48 -1.92
C TYR A 25 27.79 8.36 -2.45
N SER A 26 28.32 7.15 -2.63
CA SER A 26 29.61 6.95 -3.31
C SER A 26 29.49 7.27 -4.81
N GLU A 27 30.61 7.52 -5.51
CA GLU A 27 30.60 7.75 -6.97
C GLU A 27 29.91 6.60 -7.74
N ALA A 28 29.95 5.37 -7.23
CA ALA A 28 29.26 4.23 -7.82
C ALA A 28 27.72 4.26 -7.58
N GLY A 29 27.28 4.84 -6.46
CA GLY A 29 25.87 5.00 -6.09
C GLY A 29 25.19 6.25 -6.69
N LEU A 30 25.98 7.22 -7.17
CA LEU A 30 25.51 8.42 -7.87
C LEU A 30 25.10 8.13 -9.33
N VAL A 31 24.15 7.21 -9.48
CA VAL A 31 23.56 6.81 -10.77
C VAL A 31 22.16 7.37 -10.92
N ASP A 32 21.83 7.77 -12.15
CA ASP A 32 20.56 8.39 -12.51
C ASP A 32 19.47 7.37 -12.89
N ASP A 33 19.85 6.10 -13.08
CA ASP A 33 18.92 5.04 -13.47
C ASP A 33 18.12 4.54 -12.27
N VAL A 34 16.80 4.61 -12.42
CA VAL A 34 15.80 4.21 -11.42
C VAL A 34 14.81 3.19 -11.99
N ALA A 35 15.09 2.64 -13.18
CA ALA A 35 14.16 1.76 -13.89
C ALA A 35 13.88 0.43 -13.17
N ASP A 36 14.78 0.00 -12.29
CA ASP A 36 14.68 -1.24 -11.50
C ASP A 36 14.15 -1.04 -10.08
N LEU A 37 13.82 0.20 -9.70
CA LEU A 37 13.24 0.48 -8.40
C LEU A 37 11.82 -0.09 -8.29
N SER A 38 11.50 -0.61 -7.11
CA SER A 38 10.14 -1.00 -6.76
C SER A 38 9.19 0.20 -6.64
N PHE A 39 7.88 -0.05 -6.68
CA PHE A 39 6.88 1.01 -6.48
C PHE A 39 7.08 1.78 -5.18
N SER A 40 7.44 1.10 -4.08
CA SER A 40 7.71 1.76 -2.79
C SER A 40 8.91 2.71 -2.86
N GLU A 41 9.97 2.30 -3.54
CA GLU A 41 11.19 3.09 -3.69
C GLU A 41 10.97 4.32 -4.57
N VAL A 42 10.23 4.15 -5.66
CA VAL A 42 9.81 5.24 -6.54
C VAL A 42 8.89 6.23 -5.81
N LEU A 43 8.01 5.76 -4.93
CA LEU A 43 7.21 6.64 -4.06
C LEU A 43 8.08 7.38 -3.03
N THR A 44 9.16 6.77 -2.53
CA THR A 44 10.15 7.47 -1.69
C THR A 44 10.82 8.61 -2.46
N LEU A 45 11.17 8.42 -3.73
CA LEU A 45 11.66 9.52 -4.59
C LEU A 45 10.65 10.64 -4.70
N GLN A 46 9.37 10.32 -4.95
CA GLN A 46 8.31 11.32 -5.02
C GLN A 46 8.17 12.11 -3.71
N ASN A 47 8.28 11.44 -2.55
CA ASN A 47 8.21 12.11 -1.25
C ASN A 47 9.36 13.08 -1.05
N TRP A 48 10.59 12.68 -1.40
CA TRP A 48 11.72 13.58 -1.36
C TRP A 48 11.56 14.75 -2.34
N LEU A 49 11.02 14.52 -3.54
CA LEU A 49 10.77 15.57 -4.52
C LEU A 49 9.82 16.62 -3.94
N SER A 50 8.68 16.17 -3.40
CA SER A 50 7.70 17.05 -2.76
C SER A 50 8.27 17.78 -1.53
N PHE A 51 9.15 17.14 -0.77
CA PHE A 51 9.88 17.81 0.32
C PHE A 51 10.75 18.95 -0.23
N TYR A 52 11.54 18.72 -1.27
CA TYR A 52 12.40 19.76 -1.82
C TYR A 52 11.62 20.89 -2.50
N GLU A 53 10.56 20.58 -3.25
CA GLU A 53 9.66 21.57 -3.85
C GLU A 53 8.99 22.48 -2.81
N LYS A 54 8.63 21.93 -1.66
CA LYS A 54 8.00 22.69 -0.58
C LYS A 54 9.00 23.56 0.18
N ASN A 55 10.23 23.08 0.35
CA ASN A 55 11.20 23.70 1.27
C ASN A 55 12.28 24.54 0.57
N TYR A 56 12.41 24.46 -0.76
CA TYR A 56 13.45 25.13 -1.52
C TYR A 56 12.90 25.84 -2.75
N LYS A 57 13.57 26.93 -3.15
CA LYS A 57 13.22 27.68 -4.35
C LYS A 57 13.64 26.91 -5.60
N PHE A 58 12.70 26.71 -6.50
CA PHE A 58 12.96 26.16 -7.83
C PHE A 58 13.83 27.11 -8.68
N VAL A 59 14.96 26.59 -9.17
CA VAL A 59 15.95 27.34 -9.96
C VAL A 59 16.18 26.79 -11.36
N GLY A 60 15.66 25.60 -11.69
CA GLY A 60 15.83 24.97 -13.00
C GLY A 60 15.78 23.45 -12.95
N ARG A 61 15.97 22.81 -14.11
CA ARG A 61 16.03 21.35 -14.31
C ARG A 61 17.44 20.96 -14.76
N VAL A 62 17.87 19.75 -14.42
CA VAL A 62 19.13 19.19 -14.92
C VAL A 62 18.88 18.47 -16.23
N THR A 63 19.62 18.87 -17.25
CA THR A 63 19.72 18.13 -18.51
C THR A 63 20.36 16.76 -18.26
N GLY A 64 19.72 15.69 -18.72
CA GLY A 64 20.16 14.32 -18.50
C GLY A 64 19.04 13.31 -18.81
N ARG A 65 18.97 12.24 -18.00
CA ARG A 65 18.03 11.14 -18.24
C ARG A 65 16.57 11.56 -18.26
N PHE A 66 16.18 12.52 -17.41
CA PHE A 66 14.76 12.90 -17.24
C PHE A 66 14.34 14.14 -18.03
N TYR A 67 15.30 15.03 -18.35
CA TYR A 67 15.05 16.23 -19.15
C TYR A 67 16.11 16.40 -20.23
N GLY A 68 15.68 16.70 -21.46
CA GLY A 68 16.58 16.98 -22.58
C GLY A 68 17.30 18.33 -22.47
N GLU A 69 18.19 18.61 -23.43
CA GLU A 69 18.83 19.93 -23.59
C GLU A 69 17.82 21.05 -23.89
N ASP A 70 16.69 20.68 -24.48
CA ASP A 70 15.53 21.53 -24.72
C ASP A 70 14.67 21.78 -23.47
N GLY A 71 15.01 21.14 -22.34
CA GLY A 71 14.26 21.19 -21.09
C GLY A 71 12.95 20.38 -21.12
N LEU A 72 12.71 19.62 -22.19
CA LEU A 72 11.52 18.78 -22.33
C LEU A 72 11.69 17.45 -21.59
N PRO A 73 10.59 16.89 -21.06
CA PRO A 73 10.62 15.60 -20.38
C PRO A 73 10.98 14.48 -21.37
N THR A 74 11.81 13.53 -20.92
CA THR A 74 12.17 12.35 -21.70
C THR A 74 11.18 11.20 -21.44
N PRO A 75 11.18 10.14 -22.27
CA PRO A 75 10.41 8.93 -22.00
C PRO A 75 10.74 8.26 -20.65
N ALA A 76 11.97 8.44 -20.14
CA ALA A 76 12.37 7.89 -18.85
C ALA A 76 11.61 8.58 -17.69
N LEU A 77 11.40 9.89 -17.77
CA LEU A 77 10.59 10.61 -16.79
C LEU A 77 9.14 10.15 -16.84
N SER A 78 8.55 10.06 -18.03
CA SER A 78 7.17 9.57 -18.18
C SER A 78 6.97 8.15 -17.63
N HIS A 79 7.98 7.29 -17.76
CA HIS A 79 7.94 5.95 -17.17
C HIS A 79 7.91 6.01 -15.63
N VAL A 80 8.76 6.83 -15.02
CA VAL A 80 8.80 7.01 -13.55
C VAL A 80 7.50 7.62 -13.03
N GLU A 81 6.98 8.65 -13.68
CA GLU A 81 5.68 9.26 -13.34
C GLU A 81 4.54 8.23 -13.42
N ALA A 82 4.54 7.36 -14.43
CA ALA A 82 3.57 6.28 -14.55
C ALA A 82 3.72 5.25 -13.41
N MET A 83 4.95 4.93 -12.99
CA MET A 83 5.20 4.06 -11.84
C MET A 83 4.70 4.69 -10.54
N ILE A 84 4.95 5.99 -10.31
CA ILE A 84 4.45 6.75 -9.16
C ILE A 84 2.93 6.71 -9.12
N SER A 85 2.28 6.99 -10.25
CA SER A 85 0.81 6.99 -10.37
C SER A 85 0.23 5.60 -10.03
N ARG A 86 0.80 4.54 -10.61
CA ARG A 86 0.38 3.15 -10.32
C ARG A 86 0.61 2.76 -8.87
N GLY A 87 1.77 3.09 -8.30
CA GLY A 87 2.09 2.79 -6.90
C GLY A 87 1.18 3.51 -5.92
N THR A 88 0.89 4.79 -6.18
CA THR A 88 -0.03 5.60 -5.36
C THR A 88 -1.44 5.02 -5.38
N GLU A 89 -1.94 4.70 -6.57
CA GLU A 89 -3.28 4.11 -6.73
C GLU A 89 -3.37 2.72 -6.09
N ALA A 90 -2.35 1.87 -6.25
CA ALA A 90 -2.28 0.57 -5.59
C ALA A 90 -2.27 0.72 -4.06
N GLY A 91 -1.51 1.68 -3.53
CA GLY A 91 -1.47 1.99 -2.09
C GLY A 91 -2.82 2.46 -1.57
N ARG A 92 -3.51 3.35 -2.30
CA ARG A 92 -4.87 3.81 -1.96
C ARG A 92 -5.85 2.64 -1.90
N ARG A 93 -5.88 1.79 -2.93
CA ARG A 93 -6.74 0.59 -2.97
C ARG A 93 -6.45 -0.37 -1.83
N ALA A 94 -5.17 -0.61 -1.52
CA ALA A 94 -4.78 -1.47 -0.41
C ALA A 94 -5.22 -0.89 0.94
N LEU A 95 -5.18 0.43 1.11
CA LEU A 95 -5.67 1.09 2.32
C LEU A 95 -7.20 0.97 2.44
N GLU A 96 -7.95 1.24 1.37
CA GLU A 96 -9.40 1.10 1.34
C GLU A 96 -9.84 -0.33 1.66
N GLU A 97 -9.20 -1.31 1.05
CA GLU A 97 -9.45 -2.72 1.35
C GLU A 97 -9.07 -3.07 2.79
N LYS A 98 -7.98 -2.53 3.32
CA LYS A 98 -7.61 -2.71 4.73
C LYS A 98 -8.64 -2.10 5.70
N GLN A 99 -9.25 -0.97 5.33
CA GLN A 99 -10.33 -0.37 6.13
C GLN A 99 -11.60 -1.21 6.09
N MET A 100 -11.94 -1.76 4.91
CA MET A 100 -13.11 -2.63 4.73
C MET A 100 -12.92 -4.01 5.37
N PHE A 101 -11.74 -4.59 5.19
CA PHE A 101 -11.37 -5.95 5.59
C PHE A 101 -10.06 -5.93 6.39
N PRO A 102 -10.06 -5.38 7.62
CA PRO A 102 -8.86 -5.32 8.42
C PRO A 102 -8.35 -6.73 8.76
N PRO A 103 -7.01 -6.97 8.73
CA PRO A 103 -6.45 -8.25 9.11
C PRO A 103 -6.87 -8.70 10.52
N CYS A 104 -7.13 -9.99 10.68
CA CYS A 104 -7.41 -10.58 11.99
C CYS A 104 -6.19 -10.46 12.91
N ASN A 105 -6.45 -10.44 14.22
CA ASN A 105 -5.42 -10.78 15.18
C ASN A 105 -5.17 -12.29 15.15
N ALA A 106 -3.91 -12.69 15.35
CA ALA A 106 -3.49 -14.07 15.29
C ALA A 106 -2.50 -14.40 16.41
N GLU A 107 -2.65 -15.58 16.99
CA GLU A 107 -1.66 -16.18 17.88
C GLU A 107 -1.45 -17.63 17.47
N TRP A 108 -0.24 -18.15 17.68
CA TRP A 108 0.06 -19.55 17.49
C TRP A 108 0.81 -20.06 18.72
N ARG A 109 0.48 -21.27 19.19
CA ARG A 109 1.21 -21.94 20.27
C ARG A 109 1.34 -23.44 20.01
N SER A 110 2.51 -24.04 20.25
CA SER A 110 2.80 -25.43 19.84
C SER A 110 1.87 -26.48 20.40
N ARG A 111 1.33 -26.24 21.60
CA ARG A 111 0.42 -27.18 22.27
C ARG A 111 -1.06 -26.86 22.03
N ARG A 112 -1.39 -25.65 21.60
CA ARG A 112 -2.78 -25.16 21.47
C ARG A 112 -3.19 -24.85 20.03
N GLY A 113 -2.24 -24.93 19.11
CA GLY A 113 -2.43 -24.61 17.70
C GLY A 113 -2.58 -23.10 17.45
N GLY A 114 -3.24 -22.77 16.34
CA GLY A 114 -3.46 -21.39 15.91
C GLY A 114 -4.79 -20.84 16.41
N ARG A 115 -4.84 -19.56 16.75
CA ARG A 115 -6.08 -18.85 17.07
C ARG A 115 -6.15 -17.53 16.33
N LEU A 116 -7.29 -17.27 15.71
CA LEU A 116 -7.62 -16.04 15.00
C LEU A 116 -8.78 -15.36 15.73
N TRP A 117 -8.75 -14.04 15.84
CA TRP A 117 -9.88 -13.30 16.40
C TRP A 117 -9.97 -11.88 15.86
N CYS A 118 -11.16 -11.33 16.01
CA CYS A 118 -11.48 -9.96 15.70
C CYS A 118 -11.84 -9.20 16.98
N SER A 119 -11.42 -7.95 17.04
CA SER A 119 -11.70 -7.00 18.13
C SER A 119 -11.89 -5.60 17.55
N PRO A 120 -12.38 -4.62 18.32
CA PRO A 120 -12.49 -3.23 17.85
C PRO A 120 -11.18 -2.68 17.28
N GLU A 121 -10.05 -3.25 17.70
CA GLU A 121 -8.74 -3.03 17.10
C GLU A 121 -8.23 -4.32 16.47
N SER A 122 -8.02 -4.34 15.16
CA SER A 122 -7.44 -5.49 14.43
C SER A 122 -6.67 -4.98 13.21
N GLY A 123 -5.49 -5.54 12.94
CA GLY A 123 -4.70 -5.16 11.77
C GLY A 123 -4.25 -3.69 11.73
N GLY A 124 -4.22 -3.01 12.88
CA GLY A 124 -3.93 -1.57 12.98
C GLY A 124 -5.07 -0.66 12.54
N VAL A 125 -6.30 -1.17 12.50
CA VAL A 125 -7.53 -0.40 12.25
C VAL A 125 -8.40 -0.42 13.50
N SER A 126 -8.85 0.76 13.93
CA SER A 126 -9.80 0.95 15.04
C SER A 126 -11.19 1.22 14.49
N ARG A 127 -12.20 0.57 15.07
CA ARG A 127 -13.58 0.51 14.57
C ARG A 127 -14.57 0.28 15.71
N ASP A 128 -15.83 0.62 15.47
CA ASP A 128 -16.95 0.50 16.41
C ASP A 128 -17.63 -0.89 16.40
N TRP A 129 -17.14 -1.82 15.58
CA TRP A 129 -17.65 -3.19 15.48
C TRP A 129 -16.55 -4.24 15.60
N VAL A 130 -16.90 -5.42 16.13
CA VAL A 130 -15.96 -6.54 16.34
C VAL A 130 -15.89 -7.44 15.12
N GLY A 131 -17.04 -7.83 14.55
CA GLY A 131 -17.10 -8.68 13.37
C GLY A 131 -16.58 -10.11 13.60
N VAL A 132 -16.39 -10.82 12.49
CA VAL A 132 -16.04 -12.25 12.50
C VAL A 132 -14.83 -12.53 11.59
N PRO A 133 -13.95 -13.49 11.96
CA PRO A 133 -12.87 -13.92 11.08
C PRO A 133 -13.40 -14.60 9.80
N ARG A 134 -12.87 -14.19 8.65
CA ARG A 134 -13.12 -14.82 7.34
C ARG A 134 -11.82 -14.94 6.55
N LYS A 135 -11.80 -15.88 5.60
CA LYS A 135 -10.77 -16.04 4.59
C LYS A 135 -11.06 -15.10 3.44
N LEU A 136 -10.16 -14.17 3.12
CA LEU A 136 -10.26 -13.35 1.92
C LEU A 136 -9.36 -13.95 0.83
N TYR A 137 -9.99 -14.37 -0.28
CA TYR A 137 -9.30 -14.89 -1.46
C TYR A 137 -9.01 -13.74 -2.42
N LYS A 138 -7.73 -13.54 -2.72
CA LYS A 138 -7.28 -12.55 -3.69
C LYS A 138 -6.73 -13.23 -4.94
N PRO A 139 -7.07 -12.75 -6.15
CA PRO A 139 -6.43 -13.21 -7.37
C PRO A 139 -4.91 -13.10 -7.27
N GLY A 140 -4.19 -14.17 -7.59
CA GLY A 140 -2.73 -14.23 -7.54
C GLY A 140 -2.12 -14.52 -6.16
N ALA A 141 -2.90 -14.52 -5.08
CA ALA A 141 -2.40 -14.97 -3.77
C ALA A 141 -2.41 -16.51 -3.69
N LYS A 142 -1.33 -17.10 -3.16
CA LYS A 142 -1.23 -18.56 -2.95
C LYS A 142 -2.15 -19.05 -1.84
N GLU A 143 -2.36 -18.24 -0.81
CA GLU A 143 -3.17 -18.57 0.34
C GLU A 143 -4.14 -17.42 0.66
N PRO A 144 -5.35 -17.72 1.18
CA PRO A 144 -6.24 -16.70 1.69
C PRO A 144 -5.69 -16.09 2.98
N HIS A 145 -5.99 -14.81 3.20
CA HIS A 145 -5.58 -14.12 4.42
C HIS A 145 -6.78 -13.96 5.34
N CYS A 146 -6.56 -13.93 6.65
CA CYS A 146 -7.63 -13.69 7.61
C CYS A 146 -7.99 -12.22 7.66
N VAL A 147 -9.28 -11.91 7.50
CA VAL A 147 -9.83 -10.56 7.66
C VAL A 147 -11.04 -10.57 8.60
N CYS A 148 -11.25 -9.45 9.27
CA CYS A 148 -12.44 -9.22 10.09
C CYS A 148 -13.55 -8.61 9.25
N VAL A 149 -14.75 -9.20 9.34
CA VAL A 149 -15.89 -8.85 8.49
C VAL A 149 -17.06 -8.40 9.34
N ARG A 150 -17.65 -7.26 8.99
CA ARG A 150 -18.80 -6.70 9.70
C ARG A 150 -20.03 -7.56 9.40
N THR A 151 -20.78 -7.91 10.44
CA THR A 151 -21.94 -8.80 10.34
C THR A 151 -23.27 -8.06 10.30
N THR A 152 -23.25 -6.74 10.40
CA THR A 152 -24.43 -5.87 10.49
C THR A 152 -24.25 -4.61 9.63
N GLY A 153 -25.34 -3.93 9.34
CA GLY A 153 -25.34 -2.73 8.50
C GLY A 153 -25.40 -3.05 7.00
N PRO A 154 -25.43 -2.01 6.15
CA PRO A 154 -25.35 -2.17 4.71
C PRO A 154 -23.97 -2.70 4.29
N PRO A 155 -23.87 -3.39 3.14
CA PRO A 155 -22.59 -3.76 2.54
C PRO A 155 -21.76 -2.53 2.16
N SER A 156 -20.47 -2.56 2.47
CA SER A 156 -19.55 -1.42 2.28
C SER A 156 -19.28 -1.10 0.80
N GLY A 157 -19.52 -2.05 -0.11
CA GLY A 157 -19.40 -1.85 -1.56
C GLY A 157 -20.68 -1.44 -2.29
N GLN A 158 -21.78 -1.22 -1.57
CA GLN A 158 -23.05 -0.86 -2.20
C GLN A 158 -23.06 0.60 -2.67
N ALA A 159 -23.45 0.84 -3.93
CA ALA A 159 -23.62 2.20 -4.44
C ALA A 159 -24.69 2.96 -3.62
N PRO A 160 -24.46 4.24 -3.27
CA PRO A 160 -25.44 5.03 -2.53
C PRO A 160 -26.81 5.06 -3.24
N GLY A 161 -27.89 4.80 -2.50
CA GLY A 161 -29.26 4.88 -3.02
C GLY A 161 -29.85 3.58 -3.56
N LEU A 162 -29.11 2.47 -3.56
CA LEU A 162 -29.68 1.14 -3.83
C LEU A 162 -30.39 0.59 -2.59
N PRO A 163 -31.48 -0.21 -2.75
CA PRO A 163 -32.15 -0.85 -1.63
C PRO A 163 -31.17 -1.75 -0.88
N VAL A 164 -31.09 -1.61 0.45
CA VAL A 164 -30.30 -2.52 1.29
C VAL A 164 -31.04 -3.86 1.33
N TYR A 165 -30.62 -4.82 0.52
CA TYR A 165 -31.27 -6.13 0.42
C TYR A 165 -31.01 -6.99 1.67
N THR A 166 -29.89 -6.78 2.37
CA THR A 166 -29.51 -7.52 3.57
C THR A 166 -28.86 -6.59 4.60
N ASN A 167 -29.18 -6.78 5.89
CA ASN A 167 -28.53 -6.07 7.00
C ASN A 167 -27.37 -6.91 7.59
N ARG A 168 -26.64 -7.61 6.71
CA ARG A 168 -25.62 -8.63 7.07
C ARG A 168 -24.19 -8.09 6.97
N GLY A 169 -24.03 -6.77 6.87
CA GLY A 169 -22.74 -6.13 6.68
C GLY A 169 -22.06 -6.64 5.41
N ASP A 170 -20.82 -7.09 5.52
CA ASP A 170 -19.98 -7.51 4.40
C ASP A 170 -19.89 -9.04 4.25
N LEU A 171 -20.73 -9.81 4.96
CA LEU A 171 -20.67 -11.28 4.95
C LEU A 171 -20.93 -11.90 3.58
N ASP A 172 -21.67 -11.21 2.71
CA ASP A 172 -22.07 -11.72 1.41
C ASP A 172 -21.05 -11.36 0.30
N HIS A 173 -19.87 -10.82 0.67
CA HIS A 173 -18.82 -10.48 -0.30
C HIS A 173 -18.25 -11.75 -0.97
N PRO A 174 -18.18 -11.81 -2.31
CA PRO A 174 -17.88 -13.05 -3.05
C PRO A 174 -16.47 -13.60 -2.83
N GLY A 175 -15.53 -12.73 -2.41
CA GLY A 175 -14.15 -13.13 -2.09
C GLY A 175 -13.99 -13.74 -0.69
N LEU A 176 -15.05 -13.89 0.10
CA LEU A 176 -14.98 -14.39 1.48
C LEU A 176 -15.30 -15.87 1.59
N GLY A 177 -14.59 -16.56 2.49
CA GLY A 177 -14.90 -17.92 2.92
C GLY A 177 -14.85 -18.09 4.43
N GLU A 178 -15.62 -19.05 4.94
CA GLU A 178 -15.63 -19.38 6.36
C GLU A 178 -14.47 -20.31 6.74
N TYR A 179 -14.12 -20.32 8.03
CA TYR A 179 -13.18 -21.28 8.59
C TYR A 179 -13.92 -22.55 9.01
N THR A 180 -13.51 -23.70 8.48
CA THR A 180 -14.04 -25.01 8.86
C THR A 180 -13.89 -25.23 10.37
N GLY A 181 -14.98 -25.65 11.03
CA GLY A 181 -14.99 -25.88 12.48
C GLY A 181 -15.08 -24.62 13.34
N CYS A 182 -15.18 -23.43 12.74
CA CYS A 182 -15.47 -22.20 13.47
C CYS A 182 -16.96 -21.81 13.30
N PRO A 183 -17.68 -21.47 14.38
CA PRO A 183 -19.05 -21.00 14.26
C PRO A 183 -19.14 -19.76 13.35
N PRO A 184 -20.14 -19.66 12.45
CA PRO A 184 -20.21 -18.58 11.46
C PRO A 184 -20.17 -17.18 12.08
N LEU A 185 -20.74 -17.00 13.27
CA LEU A 185 -20.81 -15.70 13.96
C LEU A 185 -19.80 -15.55 15.11
N ALA A 186 -18.84 -16.46 15.26
CA ALA A 186 -17.83 -16.35 16.30
C ALA A 186 -16.82 -15.24 15.98
N SER A 187 -16.53 -14.39 16.96
CA SER A 187 -15.47 -13.38 16.87
C SER A 187 -14.07 -13.98 17.05
N SER A 188 -13.96 -15.27 17.41
CA SER A 188 -12.70 -15.98 17.59
C SER A 188 -12.81 -17.44 17.14
N CYS A 189 -11.80 -17.90 16.39
CA CYS A 189 -11.66 -19.26 15.89
C CYS A 189 -10.35 -19.86 16.41
N SER A 190 -10.38 -21.10 16.89
CA SER A 190 -9.18 -21.84 17.31
C SER A 190 -9.03 -23.11 16.48
N PHE A 191 -7.80 -23.42 16.07
CA PHE A 191 -7.45 -24.52 15.20
C PHE A 191 -6.42 -25.36 15.94
N LEU A 192 -6.74 -26.64 16.17
CA LEU A 192 -5.81 -27.58 16.78
C LEU A 192 -4.61 -27.81 15.84
N PRO A 193 -3.40 -28.05 16.40
CA PRO A 193 -2.19 -28.26 15.64
C PRO A 193 -2.19 -29.57 14.84
#